data_AF-A0A533VND1-F1
#
_entry.id   AF-A0A533VND1-F1
#
_cell.length_a   1.000
_cell.length_b   1.000
_cell.length_c   1.000
_cell.angle_alpha   90.00
_cell.angle_beta   90.00
_cell.angle_gamma   90.00
#
_symmetry.space_group_name_H-M   'P 1'
#
loop_
_entity.id
_entity.type
_entity.pdbx_description
1 polymer ?
#
loop_
_entity_poly.entity_id
_entity_poly.type
_entity_poly.pdbx_seq_one_letter_code
_entity_poly.pdbx_strand_id
1 'polypeptide(L)' 'NMLKLARIGVVILPAMPGFYNKPKSVDDMLDHVIGKCLDQFGIDHDLFKRWETT' A
#
# COMPACT_ATOMS: atom_id res chain seq x y z
N ASN A 1 -17.06 8.97 -9.84
CA ASN A 1 -17.23 7.78 -8.96
C ASN A 1 -16.29 7.79 -7.76
N MET A 2 -14.97 7.58 -7.93
CA MET A 2 -14.02 7.45 -6.81
C MET A 2 -14.00 8.66 -5.86
N LEU A 3 -14.06 9.90 -6.37
CA LEU A 3 -14.13 11.11 -5.53
C LEU A 3 -15.34 11.15 -4.59
N LYS A 4 -16.50 10.63 -5.04
CA LYS A 4 -17.72 10.58 -4.21
C LYS A 4 -17.55 9.60 -3.05
N LEU A 5 -16.95 8.44 -3.32
CA LEU A 5 -16.70 7.40 -2.33
C LEU A 5 -15.65 7.83 -1.29
N ALA A 6 -14.56 8.47 -1.75
CA ALA A 6 -13.52 9.00 -0.85
C ALA A 6 -14.09 10.00 0.16
N ARG A 7 -15.06 10.83 -0.25
CA ARG A 7 -15.72 11.81 0.64
C ARG A 7 -16.62 11.20 1.73
N ILE A 8 -17.01 9.93 1.59
CA ILE A 8 -17.87 9.24 2.57
C ILE A 8 -17.10 8.20 3.40
N GLY A 9 -15.76 8.29 3.42
CA GLY A 9 -14.91 7.43 4.25
C GLY A 9 -14.50 6.11 3.60
N VAL A 10 -14.77 5.91 2.31
CA VAL A 10 -14.24 4.74 1.59
C VAL A 10 -12.76 4.94 1.32
N VAL A 11 -11.94 3.97 1.70
CA VAL A 11 -10.53 3.92 1.34
C VAL A 11 -10.40 3.54 -0.14
N ILE A 12 -9.81 4.44 -0.93
CA ILE A 12 -9.48 4.18 -2.33
C ILE A 12 -7.98 3.86 -2.40
N LEU A 13 -7.64 2.58 -2.48
CA LEU A 13 -6.27 2.11 -2.61
C LEU A 13 -6.01 1.60 -4.04
N PRO A 14 -5.45 2.43 -4.94
CA PRO A 14 -5.07 1.94 -6.26
C PRO A 14 -3.85 1.02 -6.15
N ALA A 15 -3.74 0.03 -7.03
CA ALA A 15 -2.57 -0.85 -7.16
C ALA A 15 -1.38 -0.09 -7.79
N MET A 16 -0.88 0.90 -7.05
CA MET A 16 0.23 1.77 -7.44
C MET A 16 1.40 1.51 -6.49
N PRO A 17 2.26 0.51 -6.79
CA PRO A 17 3.41 0.19 -5.94
C PRO A 17 4.43 1.33 -5.96
N GLY A 18 4.89 1.73 -4.77
CA GLY A 18 5.95 2.72 -4.62
C GLY A 18 7.33 2.14 -4.91
N PHE A 19 8.14 2.85 -5.69
CA PHE A 19 9.48 2.41 -6.08
C PHE A 19 10.59 2.81 -5.10
N TYR A 20 10.25 3.47 -3.99
CA TYR A 20 11.23 3.87 -2.97
C TYR A 20 11.98 2.67 -2.35
N ASN A 21 11.35 1.48 -2.36
CA ASN A 21 11.94 0.23 -1.90
C ASN A 21 12.84 -0.47 -2.93
N LYS A 22 13.01 0.12 -4.12
CA LYS A 22 13.79 -0.45 -5.24
C LYS A 22 13.47 -1.94 -5.48
N PRO A 23 12.21 -2.29 -5.79
CA PRO A 23 11.79 -3.67 -6.00
C PRO A 23 12.67 -4.35 -7.07
N LYS A 24 13.03 -5.61 -6.81
CA LYS A 24 13.86 -6.45 -7.69
C LYS A 24 13.01 -7.45 -8.47
N SER A 25 11.80 -7.71 -8.01
CA SER A 25 10.86 -8.66 -8.59
C SER A 25 9.46 -8.07 -8.73
N VAL A 26 8.61 -8.73 -9.51
CA VAL A 26 7.16 -8.44 -9.56
C VAL A 26 6.51 -8.76 -8.22
N ASP A 27 6.97 -9.81 -7.53
CA ASP A 27 6.48 -10.19 -6.21
C ASP A 27 6.71 -9.07 -5.19
N ASP A 28 7.85 -8.38 -5.22
CA ASP A 28 8.12 -7.23 -4.34
C ASP A 28 7.13 -6.08 -4.56
N MET A 29 6.63 -5.92 -5.79
CA MET A 29 5.60 -4.92 -6.12
C MET A 29 4.23 -5.37 -5.60
N LEU A 30 3.93 -6.66 -5.66
CA LEU A 30 2.70 -7.23 -5.10
C LEU A 30 2.69 -7.13 -3.58
N ASP A 31 3.80 -7.48 -2.93
CA ASP A 31 3.98 -7.39 -1.47
C ASP A 31 3.77 -5.96 -0.95
N HIS A 32 4.18 -4.96 -1.74
CA HIS A 32 3.90 -3.56 -1.43
C HIS A 32 2.40 -3.25 -1.41
N VAL A 33 1.65 -3.70 -2.43
CA VAL A 33 0.21 -3.44 -2.53
C VAL A 33 -0.54 -4.23 -1.45
N ILE A 34 -0.17 -5.49 -1.22
CA ILE A 34 -0.76 -6.34 -0.19
C ILE A 34 -0.52 -5.75 1.20
N GLY A 35 0.72 -5.33 1.49
CA GLY A 35 1.03 -4.68 2.76
C GLY A 35 0.20 -3.41 2.97
N LYS A 36 0.04 -2.57 1.94
CA LYS A 36 -0.84 -1.38 2.02
C LYS A 36 -2.31 -1.72 2.24
N CYS A 37 -2.79 -2.86 1.76
CA CYS A 37 -4.13 -3.38 2.09
C CYS A 37 -4.21 -3.80 3.56
N LEU A 38 -3.24 -4.59 4.05
CA LEU A 38 -3.18 -5.04 5.44
C LEU A 38 -3.11 -3.88 6.44
N ASP A 39 -2.37 -2.82 6.09
CA ASP A 39 -2.30 -1.57 6.85
C ASP A 39 -3.70 -0.96 7.10
N GLN A 40 -4.63 -1.05 6.14
CA GLN A 40 -5.99 -0.52 6.30
C GLN A 40 -6.82 -1.30 7.32
N PHE A 41 -6.46 -2.56 7.57
CA PHE A 41 -7.11 -3.43 8.55
C PHE A 41 -6.38 -3.42 9.90
N GLY A 42 -5.27 -2.69 10.03
CA GLY A 42 -4.45 -2.67 11.24
C GLY A 42 -3.73 -3.99 11.52
N ILE A 43 -3.43 -4.76 10.47
CA ILE A 43 -2.73 -6.04 10.58
C ILE A 43 -1.23 -5.80 10.40
N ASP A 44 -0.44 -6.12 11.43
CA ASP A 44 1.01 -6.01 11.37
C ASP A 44 1.60 -7.00 10.35
N HIS A 45 2.56 -6.54 9.55
CA HIS A 45 3.23 -7.33 8.53
C HIS A 45 4.64 -6.78 8.23
N ASP A 46 5.52 -7.63 7.67
CA ASP A 46 6.89 -7.26 7.24
C ASP A 46 7.10 -7.45 5.73
N LEU A 47 6.02 -7.34 4.93
CA LEU A 47 6.02 -7.55 3.47
C LEU A 47 6.79 -6.48 2.68
N PHE A 48 6.95 -5.25 3.20
CA PHE A 48 7.68 -4.21 2.50
C PHE A 48 8.36 -3.25 3.49
N LYS A 49 9.49 -2.67 3.07
CA LYS A 49 10.17 -1.65 3.87
C LYS A 49 9.32 -0.39 3.96
N ARG A 50 8.96 0.01 5.17
CA ARG A 50 8.25 1.28 5.38
C ARG A 50 9.20 2.45 5.17
N TRP A 51 8.65 3.60 4.80
CA TRP A 51 9.41 4.84 4.80
C TRP A 51 9.68 5.24 6.25
N GLU A 52 10.93 5.13 6.69
CA GLU A 52 11.38 5.64 7.98
C GLU A 52 11.64 7.15 7.83
N THR A 53 10.98 7.95 8.66
CA THR A 53 11.22 9.39 8.72
C THR A 53 12.26 9.60 9.81
N THR A 54 13.43 10.13 9.45
CA THR A 54 14.49 10.52 10.42
C THR A 54 14.00 11.59 11.37
#